data_AF-A0A820G6I1-F1
#
_entry.id   AF-A0A820G6I1-F1
#
_cell.length_a   1.000
_cell.length_b   1.000
_cell.length_c   1.000
_cell.angle_alpha   90.00
_cell.angle_beta   90.00
_cell.angle_gamma   90.00
#
_symmetry.space_group_name_H-M   'P 1'
#
loop_
_entity.id
_entity.type
_entity.pdbx_description
1 polymer ?
#
loop_
_entity_poly.entity_id
_entity_poly.type
_entity_poly.pdbx_seq_one_letter_code
_entity_poly.pdbx_strand_id
1 'polypeptide(L)'
;EVAYFDRPENSSGAICNQLSSNAAAIEDMAGTRLGVICQALSMSTFGVLLGFFYNWQLTITIIIPFVILLIATFIQIRLSSWLKKESDLIYSQASTLATEVINNMRTVKQLSMENEVSRQYSNMISQILKMSWRPDTLCAAVFALYWALSPMTLGLLYWRALILVENNELDMSNIVMISAFAMFALESLNVVGMLANRIGVSFAAAHAFFDLFDRIPTIDNESNKGQELTNFSGETEFNQVKFMYPTRPAVLVLNKLQLSIKSGQRIALV
;
A
#
# COMPACT_ATOMS: atom_id res chain seq x y z
N GLU A 1 -6.52 16.47 20.58
CA GLU A 1 -7.82 16.38 21.30
C GLU A 1 -8.04 14.97 21.86
N VAL A 2 -8.73 14.85 23.00
CA VAL A 2 -8.95 13.56 23.69
C VAL A 2 -9.91 12.65 22.91
N ALA A 3 -10.98 13.22 22.34
CA ALA A 3 -12.00 12.49 21.59
C ALA A 3 -11.45 11.70 20.38
N TYR A 4 -10.29 12.10 19.85
CA TYR A 4 -9.61 11.38 18.78
C TYR A 4 -9.10 10.01 19.24
N PHE A 5 -8.53 9.95 20.44
CA PHE A 5 -7.95 8.73 21.04
C PHE A 5 -9.01 7.82 21.68
N ASP A 6 -10.22 8.33 21.92
CA ASP A 6 -11.35 7.51 22.39
C ASP A 6 -11.84 6.52 21.31
N ARG A 7 -11.51 6.77 20.04
CA ARG A 7 -11.87 5.89 18.92
C ARG A 7 -10.99 4.63 18.93
N PRO A 8 -11.58 3.42 18.83
CA PRO A 8 -10.81 2.17 18.90
C PRO A 8 -9.78 2.06 17.76
N GLU A 9 -10.06 2.64 16.59
CA GLU A 9 -9.13 2.67 15.45
C GLU A 9 -7.86 3.49 15.76
N ASN A 10 -7.97 4.48 16.64
CA ASN A 10 -6.92 5.44 16.99
C ASN A 10 -6.28 5.12 18.35
N SER A 11 -6.26 3.85 18.73
CA SER A 11 -5.54 3.43 19.95
C SER A 11 -4.05 3.81 19.85
N SER A 12 -3.41 4.03 21.00
CA SER A 12 -1.97 4.37 21.04
C SER A 12 -1.09 3.33 20.34
N GLY A 13 -1.44 2.04 20.48
CA GLY A 13 -0.77 0.95 19.79
C GLY A 13 -1.00 0.97 18.27
N ALA A 14 -2.23 1.24 17.83
CA ALA A 14 -2.54 1.36 16.40
C ALA A 14 -1.80 2.54 15.76
N ILE A 15 -1.77 3.70 16.41
CA ILE A 15 -1.05 4.90 15.94
C ILE A 15 0.45 4.64 15.93
N CYS A 16 1.02 3.99 16.96
CA CYS A 16 2.44 3.67 16.99
C CYS A 16 2.82 2.69 15.87
N ASN A 17 1.99 1.67 15.62
CA ASN A 17 2.18 0.75 14.51
C ASN A 17 2.02 1.46 13.15
N GLN A 18 1.01 2.32 12.99
CA GLN A 18 0.80 3.12 11.79
C GLN A 18 2.00 4.03 11.52
N LEU A 19 2.53 4.69 12.56
CA LEU A 19 3.70 5.56 12.45
C LEU A 19 4.94 4.77 12.06
N SER A 20 5.21 3.64 12.71
CA SER A 20 6.39 2.82 12.41
C SER A 20 6.29 2.13 11.04
N SER A 21 5.16 1.47 10.74
CA SER A 21 4.97 0.72 9.51
C SER A 21 4.81 1.62 8.29
N ASN A 22 4.00 2.69 8.37
CA ASN A 22 3.83 3.60 7.24
C ASN A 22 5.09 4.42 6.99
N ALA A 23 5.79 4.88 8.03
CA ALA A 23 7.07 5.59 7.83
C ALA A 23 8.10 4.68 7.14
N ALA A 24 8.22 3.42 7.54
CA ALA A 24 9.10 2.47 6.88
C ALA A 24 8.70 2.22 5.41
N ALA A 25 7.39 2.12 5.12
CA ALA A 25 6.89 1.95 3.75
C ALA A 25 7.14 3.18 2.86
N ILE A 26 7.09 4.38 3.44
CA ILE A 26 7.41 5.65 2.77
C ILE A 26 8.92 5.76 2.55
N GLU A 27 9.74 5.43 3.54
CA GLU A 27 11.21 5.43 3.44
C GLU A 27 11.70 4.47 2.34
N ASP A 28 11.23 3.23 2.35
CA ASP A 28 11.56 2.20 1.35
C ASP A 28 11.18 2.65 -0.08
N MET A 29 10.07 3.39 -0.21
CA MET A 29 9.66 3.95 -1.49
C MET A 29 10.50 5.17 -1.89
N ALA A 30 10.60 6.16 -1.01
CA ALA A 30 11.22 7.46 -1.27
C ALA A 30 12.74 7.36 -1.47
N GLY A 31 13.40 6.41 -0.80
CA GLY A 31 14.84 6.20 -0.88
C GLY A 31 15.25 5.51 -2.17
N THR A 32 15.31 4.17 -2.15
CA THR A 32 15.96 3.39 -3.23
C THR A 32 15.03 3.11 -4.40
N ARG A 33 13.74 2.88 -4.15
CA ARG A 33 12.80 2.40 -5.18
C ARG A 33 12.39 3.48 -6.17
N LEU A 34 12.13 4.70 -5.72
CA LEU A 34 11.89 5.82 -6.64
C LEU A 34 13.07 6.03 -7.58
N GLY A 35 14.30 5.94 -7.06
CA GLY A 35 15.51 5.98 -7.89
C GLY A 35 15.53 4.90 -8.97
N VAL A 36 15.21 3.66 -8.60
CA VAL A 36 15.13 2.53 -9.54
C VAL A 36 14.02 2.73 -10.59
N ILE A 37 12.86 3.27 -10.21
CA ILE A 37 11.76 3.56 -11.15
C ILE A 37 12.16 4.67 -12.13
N CYS A 38 12.73 5.76 -11.63
CA CYS A 38 13.22 6.86 -12.47
C CYS A 38 14.33 6.38 -13.42
N GLN A 39 15.25 5.56 -12.92
CA GLN A 39 16.29 4.92 -13.73
C GLN A 39 15.68 4.04 -14.81
N ALA A 40 14.72 3.18 -14.45
CA ALA A 40 14.09 2.26 -15.39
C ALA A 40 13.29 3.00 -16.47
N LEU A 41 12.50 4.01 -16.11
CA LEU A 41 11.78 4.85 -17.06
C LEU A 41 12.72 5.60 -17.99
N SER A 42 13.83 6.12 -17.46
CA SER A 42 14.87 6.79 -18.26
C SER A 42 15.51 5.80 -19.24
N MET A 43 15.97 4.64 -18.77
CA MET A 43 16.58 3.60 -19.61
C MET A 43 15.63 3.11 -20.70
N SER A 44 14.35 2.88 -20.37
CA SER A 44 13.34 2.51 -21.35
C SER A 44 13.13 3.59 -22.40
N THR A 45 13.05 4.86 -21.99
CA THR A 45 12.81 5.99 -22.92
C THR A 45 14.02 6.21 -23.83
N PHE A 46 15.23 6.25 -23.26
CA PHE A 46 16.46 6.40 -24.03
C PHE A 46 16.70 5.23 -24.97
N GLY A 47 16.42 3.99 -24.54
CA GLY A 47 16.58 2.80 -25.39
C GLY A 47 15.70 2.85 -26.64
N VAL A 48 14.43 3.27 -26.50
CA VAL A 48 13.52 3.42 -27.65
C VAL A 48 13.93 4.58 -28.55
N LEU A 49 14.28 5.73 -27.98
CA LEU A 49 14.69 6.92 -28.75
C LEU A 49 15.98 6.67 -29.55
N LEU A 50 16.98 6.04 -28.94
CA LEU A 50 18.22 5.68 -29.63
C LEU A 50 17.95 4.66 -30.73
N GLY A 51 17.08 3.68 -30.50
CA GLY A 51 16.66 2.75 -31.55
C GLY A 51 16.17 3.50 -32.79
N PHE A 52 15.23 4.43 -32.62
CA PHE A 52 14.69 5.21 -33.73
C PHE A 52 15.73 6.08 -34.43
N PHE A 53 16.71 6.61 -33.68
CA PHE A 53 17.77 7.44 -34.24
C PHE A 53 18.70 6.67 -35.18
N TYR A 54 19.06 5.43 -34.84
CA TYR A 54 19.98 4.63 -35.67
C TYR A 54 19.26 3.89 -36.79
N ASN A 55 18.18 3.17 -36.49
CA ASN A 55 17.44 2.44 -37.51
C ASN A 55 15.98 2.19 -37.09
N TRP A 56 15.06 2.80 -37.82
CA TRP A 56 13.63 2.68 -37.56
C TRP A 56 13.09 1.25 -37.80
N GLN A 57 13.65 0.48 -38.75
CA GLN A 57 13.18 -0.86 -39.08
C GLN A 57 13.51 -1.89 -37.99
N LEU A 58 14.72 -1.82 -37.42
CA LEU A 58 15.11 -2.66 -36.28
C LEU A 58 14.30 -2.31 -35.03
N THR A 59 13.99 -1.03 -34.85
CA THR A 59 13.25 -0.54 -33.67
C THR A 59 11.80 -1.03 -33.67
N ILE A 60 11.14 -1.06 -34.83
CA ILE A 60 9.79 -1.65 -34.96
C ILE A 60 9.78 -3.12 -34.54
N THR A 61 10.86 -3.86 -34.84
CA THR A 61 10.99 -5.27 -34.46
C THR A 61 11.04 -5.45 -32.93
N ILE A 62 11.63 -4.50 -32.20
CA ILE A 62 11.70 -4.48 -30.72
C ILE A 62 10.38 -4.01 -30.10
N ILE A 63 9.67 -3.09 -30.74
CA ILE A 63 8.43 -2.51 -30.20
C ILE A 63 7.31 -3.57 -30.06
N ILE A 64 7.21 -4.51 -31.00
CA ILE A 64 6.19 -5.57 -30.96
C ILE A 64 6.27 -6.39 -29.65
N PRO A 65 7.40 -7.02 -29.29
CA PRO A 65 7.54 -7.73 -28.02
C PRO A 65 7.42 -6.80 -26.81
N PHE A 66 7.89 -5.55 -26.92
CA PHE A 66 7.75 -4.57 -25.84
C PHE A 66 6.29 -4.26 -25.49
N VAL A 67 5.42 -4.08 -26.49
CA VAL A 67 3.98 -3.85 -26.27
C VAL A 67 3.29 -5.08 -25.67
N ILE A 68 3.67 -6.29 -26.11
CA ILE A 68 3.14 -7.53 -25.55
C ILE A 68 3.47 -7.64 -24.05
N LEU A 69 4.70 -7.32 -23.66
CA LEU A 69 5.13 -7.33 -22.26
C LEU A 69 4.41 -6.25 -21.43
N LEU A 70 4.18 -5.06 -21.99
CA LEU A 70 3.41 -4.02 -21.33
C LEU A 70 1.97 -4.47 -21.03
N ILE A 71 1.31 -5.11 -21.98
CA ILE A 71 -0.05 -5.63 -21.78
C ILE A 71 -0.04 -6.74 -20.73
N ALA A 72 0.92 -7.65 -20.79
CA ALA A 72 1.04 -8.76 -19.82
C ALA A 72 1.27 -8.26 -18.39
N THR A 73 2.16 -7.28 -18.20
CA THR A 73 2.44 -6.68 -16.89
C THR A 73 1.23 -5.89 -16.36
N PHE A 74 0.50 -5.17 -17.23
CA PHE A 74 -0.72 -4.48 -16.84
C PHE A 74 -1.81 -5.44 -16.34
N ILE A 75 -2.04 -6.54 -17.07
CA ILE A 75 -2.99 -7.59 -16.67
C ILE A 75 -2.58 -8.19 -15.32
N GLN A 76 -1.29 -8.47 -15.14
CA GLN A 76 -0.75 -9.00 -13.89
C GLN A 76 -1.04 -8.07 -12.71
N ILE A 77 -0.72 -6.78 -12.81
CA ILE A 77 -0.93 -5.79 -11.74
C ILE A 77 -2.43 -5.69 -11.38
N ARG A 78 -3.31 -5.66 -12.37
CA ARG A 78 -4.77 -5.59 -12.14
C ARG A 78 -5.33 -6.84 -11.48
N LEU A 79 -4.88 -8.02 -11.91
CA LEU A 79 -5.35 -9.26 -11.33
C LEU A 79 -4.83 -9.44 -9.89
N SER A 80 -3.54 -9.18 -9.65
CA SER A 80 -2.94 -9.27 -8.31
C SER A 80 -3.63 -8.33 -7.32
N SER A 81 -3.91 -7.08 -7.72
CA SER A 81 -4.58 -6.11 -6.84
C SER A 81 -6.02 -6.51 -6.49
N TRP A 82 -6.80 -7.03 -7.45
CA TRP A 82 -8.16 -7.50 -7.21
C TRP A 82 -8.19 -8.69 -6.24
N LEU A 83 -7.32 -9.68 -6.43
CA LEU A 83 -7.26 -10.85 -5.54
C LEU A 83 -6.71 -10.55 -4.17
N LYS A 84 -5.73 -9.64 -4.06
CA LYS A 84 -5.23 -9.20 -2.77
C LYS A 84 -6.37 -8.66 -1.91
N LYS A 85 -7.25 -7.85 -2.49
CA LYS A 85 -8.43 -7.31 -1.79
C LYS A 85 -9.38 -8.39 -1.27
N GLU A 86 -9.67 -9.41 -2.10
CA GLU A 86 -10.54 -10.52 -1.70
C GLU A 86 -9.89 -11.40 -0.63
N SER A 87 -8.60 -11.71 -0.79
CA SER A 87 -7.80 -12.47 0.16
C SER A 87 -7.70 -11.76 1.51
N ASP A 88 -7.46 -10.45 1.52
CA ASP A 88 -7.36 -9.64 2.74
C ASP A 88 -8.66 -9.67 3.56
N LEU A 89 -9.82 -9.75 2.91
CA LEU A 89 -11.13 -9.86 3.57
C LEU A 89 -11.30 -11.21 4.29
N ILE A 90 -10.96 -12.32 3.63
CA ILE A 90 -11.04 -13.65 4.24
C ILE A 90 -9.97 -13.80 5.33
N TYR A 91 -8.76 -13.26 5.13
CA TYR A 91 -7.72 -13.22 6.16
C TYR A 91 -8.17 -12.44 7.40
N SER A 92 -8.86 -11.31 7.22
CA SER A 92 -9.41 -10.53 8.33
C SER A 92 -10.43 -11.33 9.14
N GLN A 93 -11.32 -12.06 8.46
CA GLN A 93 -12.28 -12.96 9.11
C GLN A 93 -11.58 -14.10 9.87
N ALA A 94 -10.59 -14.75 9.25
CA ALA A 94 -9.82 -15.81 9.89
C ALA A 94 -9.04 -15.29 11.12
N SER A 95 -8.49 -14.08 11.03
CA SER A 95 -7.79 -13.41 12.14
C SER A 95 -8.74 -13.06 13.28
N THR A 96 -9.96 -12.62 12.96
CA THR A 96 -11.01 -12.34 13.95
C THR A 96 -11.43 -13.61 14.68
N LEU A 97 -11.68 -14.70 13.94
CA LEU A 97 -11.99 -16.01 14.50
C LEU A 97 -10.86 -16.49 15.43
N ALA A 98 -9.60 -16.41 14.99
CA ALA A 98 -8.46 -16.80 15.80
C ALA A 98 -8.37 -15.98 17.10
N THR A 99 -8.59 -14.67 17.00
CA THR A 99 -8.58 -13.76 18.16
C THR A 99 -9.69 -14.10 19.15
N GLU A 100 -10.91 -14.37 18.66
CA GLU A 100 -12.05 -14.77 19.50
C GLU A 100 -11.76 -16.06 20.27
N VAL A 101 -11.17 -17.05 19.60
CA VAL A 101 -10.84 -18.36 20.16
C VAL A 101 -9.75 -18.25 21.22
N ILE A 102 -8.70 -17.46 20.97
CA ILE A 102 -7.61 -17.24 21.92
C ILE A 102 -8.15 -16.54 23.18
N ASN A 103 -8.96 -15.48 23.00
CA ASN A 103 -9.56 -14.75 24.12
C ASN A 103 -10.51 -15.61 24.95
N ASN A 104 -11.19 -16.57 24.32
CA ASN A 104 -12.18 -17.44 24.96
C ASN A 104 -11.72 -18.91 25.07
N MET A 105 -10.42 -19.16 25.14
CA MET A 105 -9.85 -20.52 25.08
C MET A 105 -10.41 -21.43 26.17
N ARG A 106 -10.70 -20.89 27.36
CA ARG A 106 -11.30 -21.64 28.46
C ARG A 106 -12.70 -22.15 28.11
N THR A 107 -13.51 -21.33 27.45
CA THR A 107 -14.86 -21.69 26.97
C THR A 107 -14.79 -22.73 25.86
N VAL A 108 -13.87 -22.57 24.91
CA VAL A 108 -13.65 -23.55 23.82
C VAL A 108 -13.26 -24.91 24.41
N LYS A 109 -12.39 -24.91 25.43
CA LYS A 109 -12.00 -26.15 26.12
C LYS A 109 -13.15 -26.79 26.89
N GLN A 110 -13.93 -25.99 27.61
CA GLN A 110 -15.10 -26.47 28.35
C GLN A 110 -16.16 -27.09 27.44
N LEU A 111 -16.34 -26.54 26.24
CA LEU A 111 -17.27 -27.06 25.22
C LEU A 111 -16.65 -28.17 24.36
N SER A 112 -15.37 -28.50 24.53
CA SER A 112 -14.63 -29.48 23.71
C SER A 112 -14.69 -29.20 22.20
N MET A 113 -14.76 -27.92 21.81
CA MET A 113 -14.96 -27.47 20.41
C MET A 113 -13.65 -27.21 19.64
N GLU A 114 -12.50 -27.61 20.20
CA GLU A 114 -11.16 -27.35 19.65
C GLU A 114 -11.03 -27.83 18.18
N ASN A 115 -11.51 -29.04 17.90
CA ASN A 115 -11.45 -29.64 16.56
C ASN A 115 -12.37 -28.91 15.57
N GLU A 116 -13.55 -28.48 16.00
CA GLU A 116 -14.52 -27.80 15.13
C GLU A 116 -14.00 -26.43 14.73
N VAL A 117 -13.49 -25.67 15.69
CA VAL A 117 -12.86 -24.36 15.45
C VAL A 117 -11.64 -24.50 14.56
N SER A 118 -10.78 -25.48 14.82
CA SER A 118 -9.61 -25.77 14.00
C SER A 118 -10.01 -26.09 12.55
N ARG A 119 -11.09 -26.87 12.35
CA ARG A 119 -11.64 -27.18 11.03
C ARG A 119 -12.19 -25.94 10.34
N GLN A 120 -12.91 -25.07 11.05
CA GLN A 120 -13.42 -23.81 10.49
C GLN A 120 -12.28 -22.90 10.02
N TYR A 121 -11.25 -22.72 10.86
CA TYR A 121 -10.06 -21.95 10.50
C TYR A 121 -9.34 -22.57 9.29
N SER A 122 -9.14 -23.89 9.30
CA SER A 122 -8.51 -24.62 8.18
C SER A 122 -9.30 -24.47 6.89
N ASN A 123 -10.64 -24.48 6.95
CA ASN A 123 -11.50 -24.25 5.81
C ASN A 123 -11.32 -22.84 5.23
N MET A 124 -11.29 -21.80 6.09
CA MET A 124 -11.03 -20.43 5.64
C MET A 124 -9.67 -20.30 4.95
N ILE A 125 -8.61 -20.84 5.54
CA ILE A 125 -7.27 -20.82 4.93
C ILE A 125 -7.24 -21.62 3.62
N SER A 126 -7.94 -22.75 3.54
CA SER A 126 -8.02 -23.54 2.31
C SER A 126 -8.74 -22.79 1.17
N GLN A 127 -9.73 -21.95 1.51
CA GLN A 127 -10.41 -21.11 0.52
C GLN A 127 -9.45 -20.05 -0.04
N ILE A 128 -8.66 -19.40 0.83
CA ILE A 128 -7.62 -18.46 0.42
C ILE A 128 -6.64 -19.13 -0.54
N LEU A 129 -6.11 -20.31 -0.18
CA LEU A 129 -5.21 -21.09 -1.04
C LEU A 129 -5.81 -21.40 -2.42
N LYS A 130 -7.09 -21.79 -2.47
CA LYS A 130 -7.78 -22.09 -3.73
C LYS A 130 -8.00 -20.83 -4.58
N MET A 131 -8.28 -19.69 -3.94
CA MET A 131 -8.44 -18.42 -4.64
C MET A 131 -7.12 -17.91 -5.22
N SER A 132 -6.01 -18.04 -4.48
CA SER A 132 -4.69 -17.60 -4.91
C SER A 132 -4.06 -18.48 -6.00
N TRP A 133 -4.46 -19.75 -6.12
CA TRP A 133 -3.85 -20.67 -7.09
C TRP A 133 -3.88 -20.16 -8.54
N ARG A 134 -5.06 -19.75 -9.04
CA ARG A 134 -5.21 -19.27 -10.43
C ARG A 134 -4.37 -18.02 -10.74
N PRO A 135 -4.43 -16.94 -9.97
CA PRO A 135 -3.61 -15.77 -10.26
C PRO A 135 -2.13 -15.99 -10.03
N ASP A 136 -1.73 -16.79 -9.05
CA ASP A 136 -0.32 -17.11 -8.84
C ASP A 136 0.23 -17.87 -10.05
N THR A 137 -0.55 -18.81 -10.60
CA THR A 137 -0.17 -19.47 -11.87
C THR A 137 -0.13 -18.50 -13.05
N LEU A 138 -1.01 -17.50 -13.11
CA LEU A 138 -0.96 -16.49 -14.17
C LEU A 138 0.25 -15.57 -14.01
N CYS A 139 0.58 -15.12 -12.79
CA CYS A 139 1.78 -14.36 -12.48
C CYS A 139 3.04 -15.14 -12.87
N ALA A 140 3.08 -16.43 -12.54
CA ALA A 140 4.17 -17.32 -12.93
C ALA A 140 4.27 -17.47 -14.45
N ALA A 141 3.14 -17.56 -15.16
CA ALA A 141 3.11 -17.62 -16.62
C ALA A 141 3.60 -16.32 -17.27
N VAL A 142 3.22 -15.15 -16.74
CA VAL A 142 3.72 -13.84 -17.22
C VAL A 142 5.23 -13.71 -16.97
N PHE A 143 5.69 -14.17 -15.81
CA PHE A 143 7.13 -14.20 -15.49
C PHE A 143 7.89 -15.14 -16.45
N ALA A 144 7.39 -16.35 -16.68
CA ALA A 144 7.99 -17.29 -17.62
C ALA A 144 7.98 -16.73 -19.06
N LEU A 145 6.90 -16.06 -19.46
CA LEU A 145 6.81 -15.38 -20.76
C LEU A 145 7.88 -14.30 -20.87
N TYR A 146 8.11 -13.50 -19.84
CA TYR A 146 9.16 -12.48 -19.84
C TYR A 146 10.56 -13.08 -20.07
N TRP A 147 10.91 -14.12 -19.32
CA TRP A 147 12.20 -14.81 -19.46
C TRP A 147 12.37 -15.51 -20.82
N ALA A 148 11.28 -15.95 -21.45
CA ALA A 148 11.32 -16.52 -22.79
C ALA A 148 11.36 -15.45 -23.90
N LEU A 149 10.65 -14.34 -23.74
CA LEU A 149 10.52 -13.30 -24.77
C LEU A 149 11.81 -12.49 -24.94
N SER A 150 12.57 -12.27 -23.86
CA SER A 150 13.84 -11.53 -23.89
C SER A 150 14.86 -12.14 -24.88
N PRO A 151 15.25 -13.43 -24.77
CA PRO A 151 16.16 -14.06 -25.73
C PRO A 151 15.54 -14.24 -27.12
N MET A 152 14.23 -14.49 -27.23
CA MET A 152 13.54 -14.57 -28.53
C MET A 152 13.61 -13.25 -29.29
N THR A 153 13.41 -12.13 -28.60
CA THR A 153 13.50 -10.78 -29.19
C THR A 153 14.92 -10.49 -29.69
N LEU A 154 15.94 -10.90 -28.93
CA LEU A 154 17.33 -10.82 -29.37
C LEU A 154 17.61 -11.67 -30.61
N GLY A 155 17.10 -12.90 -30.65
CA GLY A 155 17.23 -13.76 -31.83
C GLY A 155 16.61 -13.13 -33.08
N LEU A 156 15.40 -12.57 -32.95
CA LEU A 156 14.71 -11.85 -34.03
C LEU A 156 15.48 -10.60 -34.46
N LEU A 157 16.03 -9.85 -33.50
CA LEU A 157 16.82 -8.66 -33.77
C LEU A 157 18.09 -9.00 -34.55
N TYR A 158 18.84 -10.02 -34.14
CA TYR A 158 20.04 -10.45 -34.86
C TYR A 158 19.72 -11.00 -36.26
N TRP A 159 18.64 -11.78 -36.40
CA TRP A 159 18.20 -12.27 -37.71
C TRP A 159 17.86 -11.12 -38.66
N ARG A 160 17.09 -10.13 -38.19
CA ARG A 160 16.73 -8.97 -39.01
C ARG A 160 17.94 -8.09 -39.31
N ALA A 161 18.83 -7.92 -38.33
CA ALA A 161 20.07 -7.17 -38.49
C ALA A 161 20.98 -7.80 -39.54
N LEU A 162 21.07 -9.13 -39.61
CA LEU A 162 21.90 -9.83 -40.59
C LEU A 162 21.45 -9.55 -42.03
N ILE A 163 20.13 -9.56 -42.29
CA ILE A 163 19.56 -9.21 -43.61
C ILE A 163 19.87 -7.76 -43.99
N LEU A 164 19.87 -6.84 -43.01
CA LEU A 164 20.18 -5.42 -43.26
C LEU A 164 21.67 -5.17 -43.52
N VAL A 165 22.55 -5.97 -42.93
CA VAL A 165 23.99 -5.95 -43.24
C VAL A 165 24.24 -6.47 -44.65
N GLU A 166 23.57 -7.55 -45.06
CA GLU A 166 23.68 -8.08 -46.44
C GLU A 166 23.26 -7.04 -47.49
N ASN A 167 22.32 -6.16 -47.15
CA ASN A 167 21.87 -5.06 -48.01
C ASN A 167 22.77 -3.81 -47.95
N ASN A 168 23.89 -3.82 -47.21
CA ASN A 168 24.77 -2.68 -46.95
C ASN A 168 24.08 -1.44 -46.34
N GLU A 169 22.93 -1.62 -45.66
CA GLU A 169 22.17 -0.52 -45.05
C GLU A 169 22.62 -0.21 -43.61
N LEU A 170 23.38 -1.11 -42.99
CA LEU A 170 23.76 -1.03 -41.57
C LEU A 170 25.19 -1.50 -41.32
N ASP A 171 25.91 -0.70 -40.53
CA ASP A 171 27.24 -1.06 -40.03
C ASP A 171 27.14 -1.98 -38.80
N MET A 172 28.11 -2.90 -38.68
CA MET A 172 28.11 -3.96 -37.66
C MET A 172 28.20 -3.39 -36.23
N SER A 173 28.88 -2.25 -36.08
CA SER A 173 28.99 -1.51 -34.80
C SER A 173 27.62 -1.03 -34.29
N ASN A 174 26.77 -0.53 -35.18
CA ASN A 174 25.44 -0.02 -34.82
C ASN A 174 24.52 -1.15 -34.34
N ILE A 175 24.68 -2.38 -34.84
CA ILE A 175 23.85 -3.53 -34.45
C ILE A 175 24.12 -3.93 -33.01
N VAL A 176 25.39 -4.02 -32.61
CA VAL A 176 25.78 -4.34 -31.23
C VAL A 176 25.28 -3.25 -30.27
N MET A 177 25.31 -2.00 -30.70
CA MET A 177 24.84 -0.89 -29.88
C MET A 177 23.31 -0.91 -29.71
N ILE A 178 22.56 -1.10 -30.80
CA ILE A 178 21.09 -1.20 -30.78
C ILE A 178 20.66 -2.43 -29.96
N SER A 179 21.34 -3.56 -30.08
CA SER A 179 21.01 -4.77 -29.32
C SER A 179 21.23 -4.58 -27.82
N ALA A 180 22.33 -3.93 -27.41
CA ALA A 180 22.59 -3.61 -26.01
C ALA A 180 21.54 -2.67 -25.42
N PHE A 181 21.17 -1.59 -26.14
CA PHE A 181 20.13 -0.66 -25.69
C PHE A 181 18.75 -1.32 -25.63
N ALA A 182 18.43 -2.22 -26.56
CA ALA A 182 17.18 -2.98 -26.54
C ALA A 182 17.09 -3.88 -25.31
N MET A 183 18.19 -4.55 -24.92
CA MET A 183 18.21 -5.35 -23.68
C MET A 183 17.97 -4.50 -22.45
N PHE A 184 18.66 -3.37 -22.33
CA PHE A 184 18.48 -2.46 -21.19
C PHE A 184 17.04 -1.92 -21.10
N ALA A 185 16.40 -1.63 -22.24
CA ALA A 185 15.01 -1.21 -22.27
C ALA A 185 14.05 -2.34 -21.81
N LEU A 186 14.26 -3.57 -22.27
CA LEU A 186 13.43 -4.72 -21.87
C LEU A 186 13.59 -5.04 -20.37
N GLU A 187 14.83 -5.08 -19.86
CA GLU A 187 15.11 -5.33 -18.45
C GLU A 187 14.54 -4.25 -17.52
N SER A 188 14.58 -3.00 -17.95
CA SER A 188 14.00 -1.91 -17.17
C SER A 188 12.49 -2.08 -16.94
N LEU A 189 11.76 -2.63 -17.91
CA LEU A 189 10.32 -2.84 -17.82
C LEU A 189 9.96 -3.93 -16.79
N ASN A 190 10.80 -4.97 -16.68
CA ASN A 190 10.61 -6.04 -15.70
C ASN A 190 10.68 -5.52 -14.26
N VAL A 191 11.71 -4.72 -13.99
CA VAL A 191 11.94 -4.15 -12.67
C VAL A 191 10.75 -3.28 -12.25
N VAL A 192 10.21 -2.47 -13.17
CA VAL A 192 9.00 -1.67 -12.91
C VAL A 192 7.79 -2.56 -12.66
N GLY A 193 7.58 -3.61 -13.45
CA GLY A 193 6.48 -4.57 -13.27
C GLY A 193 6.51 -5.27 -11.90
N MET A 194 7.70 -5.67 -11.44
CA MET A 194 7.87 -6.27 -10.10
C MET A 194 7.61 -5.28 -8.96
N LEU A 195 7.98 -4.01 -9.14
CA LEU A 195 7.80 -2.97 -8.14
C LEU A 195 6.39 -2.39 -8.10
N ALA A 196 5.61 -2.52 -9.18
CA ALA A 196 4.29 -1.90 -9.32
C ALA A 196 3.30 -2.23 -8.18
N ASN A 197 3.22 -3.49 -7.74
CA ASN A 197 2.35 -3.87 -6.62
C ASN A 197 2.77 -3.21 -5.29
N ARG A 198 4.06 -2.93 -5.10
CA ARG A 198 4.58 -2.30 -3.88
C ARG A 198 4.36 -0.79 -3.89
N ILE A 199 4.47 -0.15 -5.06
CA ILE A 199 4.17 1.27 -5.26
C ILE A 199 2.76 1.61 -4.76
N GLY A 200 1.76 0.80 -5.12
CA GLY A 200 0.38 1.02 -4.67
C GLY A 200 0.20 0.96 -3.15
N VAL A 201 0.90 0.03 -2.49
CA VAL A 201 0.88 -0.09 -1.03
C VAL A 201 1.53 1.12 -0.36
N SER A 202 2.68 1.55 -0.86
CA SER A 202 3.39 2.71 -0.30
C SER A 202 2.61 4.01 -0.50
N PHE A 203 1.92 4.21 -1.62
CA PHE A 203 1.03 5.36 -1.80
C PHE A 203 -0.16 5.35 -0.83
N ALA A 204 -0.77 4.20 -0.57
CA ALA A 204 -1.83 4.08 0.42
C ALA A 204 -1.32 4.38 1.84
N ALA A 205 -0.12 3.89 2.18
CA ALA A 205 0.54 4.19 3.46
C ALA A 205 0.89 5.68 3.61
N ALA A 206 1.39 6.30 2.55
CA ALA A 206 1.65 7.74 2.51
C ALA A 206 0.37 8.55 2.72
N HIS A 207 -0.72 8.19 2.04
CA HIS A 207 -2.00 8.86 2.22
C HIS A 207 -2.48 8.77 3.68
N ALA A 208 -2.46 7.59 4.27
CA ALA A 208 -2.84 7.39 5.68
C ALA A 208 -1.91 8.12 6.67
N PHE A 209 -0.64 8.33 6.32
CA PHE A 209 0.30 9.12 7.12
C PHE A 209 -0.02 10.62 7.04
N PHE A 210 -0.21 11.16 5.83
CA PHE A 210 -0.54 12.57 5.64
C PHE A 210 -1.93 12.91 6.18
N ASP A 211 -2.90 12.01 6.07
CA ASP A 211 -4.22 12.18 6.70
C ASP A 211 -4.13 12.33 8.22
N LEU A 212 -3.17 11.66 8.86
CA LEU A 212 -2.90 11.80 10.29
C LEU A 212 -2.15 13.09 10.60
N PHE A 213 -1.15 13.45 9.79
CA PHE A 213 -0.26 14.58 10.03
C PHE A 213 -0.93 15.92 9.75
N ASP A 214 -1.67 16.04 8.65
CA ASP A 214 -2.35 17.26 8.22
C ASP A 214 -3.69 17.49 8.95
N ARG A 215 -4.02 16.59 9.89
CA ARG A 215 -5.25 16.66 10.67
C ARG A 215 -5.23 17.85 11.64
N ILE A 216 -6.16 18.78 11.45
CA ILE A 216 -6.39 19.89 12.39
C ILE A 216 -7.37 19.44 13.49
N PRO A 217 -6.98 19.45 14.78
CA PRO A 217 -7.87 19.11 15.87
C PRO A 217 -8.92 20.21 16.11
N THR A 218 -10.10 19.84 16.61
CA THR A 218 -11.17 20.79 16.94
C THR A 218 -10.77 21.67 18.13
N ILE A 219 -10.10 21.04 19.10
CA ILE A 219 -9.49 21.72 20.25
C ILE A 219 -7.98 21.69 20.03
N ASP A 220 -7.46 22.82 19.57
CA ASP A 220 -6.05 23.04 19.29
C ASP A 220 -5.31 23.49 20.57
N ASN A 221 -4.51 22.57 21.12
CA ASN A 221 -3.73 22.82 22.33
C ASN A 221 -2.46 23.64 22.05
N GLU A 222 -2.04 23.75 20.79
CA GLU A 222 -0.85 24.52 20.38
C GLU A 222 -1.22 25.94 19.94
N SER A 223 -2.52 26.28 19.94
CA SER A 223 -3.01 27.61 19.58
C SER A 223 -2.76 28.64 20.67
N ASN A 224 -2.07 29.72 20.32
CA ASN A 224 -1.92 30.92 21.19
C ASN A 224 -3.10 31.91 21.08
N LYS A 225 -4.25 31.48 20.56
CA LYS A 225 -5.44 32.34 20.40
C LYS A 225 -6.23 32.52 21.69
N GLY A 226 -5.88 31.79 22.75
CA GLY A 226 -6.51 31.89 24.06
C GLY A 226 -6.13 33.17 24.81
N GLN A 227 -6.96 33.56 25.79
CA GLN A 227 -6.63 34.62 26.73
C GLN A 227 -5.81 34.04 27.89
N GLU A 228 -4.59 34.56 28.09
CA GLU A 228 -3.81 34.27 29.29
C GLU A 228 -4.29 35.18 30.44
N LEU A 229 -4.71 34.56 31.54
CA LEU A 229 -5.19 35.28 32.72
C LEU A 229 -4.02 35.50 33.71
N THR A 230 -3.69 36.75 33.99
CA THR A 230 -2.64 37.13 34.96
C THR A 230 -3.09 37.00 36.41
N ASN A 231 -4.37 37.24 36.69
CA ASN A 231 -4.99 37.08 38.01
C ASN A 231 -6.15 36.08 37.92
N PHE A 232 -5.97 34.88 38.47
CA PHE A 232 -6.97 33.80 38.46
C PHE A 232 -7.55 33.58 39.87
N SER A 233 -8.85 33.81 40.05
CA SER A 233 -9.53 33.66 41.35
C SER A 233 -9.92 32.20 41.68
N GLY A 234 -9.99 31.32 40.68
CA GLY A 234 -10.34 29.91 40.86
C GLY A 234 -11.82 29.61 41.09
N GLU A 235 -12.71 30.60 40.96
CA GLU A 235 -14.17 30.36 40.98
C GLU A 235 -14.60 29.63 39.70
N THR A 236 -15.38 28.55 39.85
CA THR A 236 -15.78 27.69 38.72
C THR A 236 -17.29 27.46 38.73
N GLU A 237 -17.95 27.68 37.60
CA GLU A 237 -19.39 27.49 37.44
C GLU A 237 -19.69 26.64 36.20
N PHE A 238 -20.53 25.63 36.37
CA PHE A 238 -21.14 24.85 35.30
C PHE A 238 -22.57 25.33 35.14
N ASN A 239 -22.93 25.86 33.97
CA ASN A 239 -24.28 26.36 33.70
C ASN A 239 -24.99 25.50 32.64
N GLN A 240 -25.98 24.71 33.08
CA GLN A 240 -26.81 23.83 32.24
C GLN A 240 -26.01 22.97 31.25
N VAL A 241 -24.85 22.47 31.68
CA VAL A 241 -23.93 21.75 30.81
C VAL A 241 -24.56 20.45 30.34
N LYS A 242 -24.51 20.23 29.02
CA LYS A 242 -24.88 18.98 28.38
C LYS A 242 -23.65 18.38 27.73
N PHE A 243 -23.41 17.09 27.96
CA PHE A 243 -22.23 16.43 27.43
C PHE A 243 -22.56 15.02 26.95
N MET A 244 -22.03 14.70 25.77
CA MET A 244 -22.10 13.40 25.12
C MET A 244 -20.69 13.06 24.62
N TYR A 245 -20.24 11.83 24.87
CA TYR A 245 -19.00 11.36 24.26
C TYR A 245 -19.20 11.21 22.75
N PRO A 246 -18.29 11.74 21.90
CA PRO A 246 -18.40 11.60 20.45
C PRO A 246 -18.43 10.16 19.95
N THR A 247 -17.82 9.24 20.70
CA THR A 247 -17.82 7.80 20.41
C THR A 247 -19.16 7.11 20.72
N ARG A 248 -20.02 7.72 21.54
CA ARG A 248 -21.34 7.19 21.94
C ARG A 248 -22.39 8.30 21.93
N PRO A 249 -22.76 8.85 20.75
CA PRO A 249 -23.67 9.99 20.65
C PRO A 249 -25.10 9.69 21.14
N ALA A 250 -25.48 8.41 21.21
CA ALA A 250 -26.79 7.98 21.68
C ALA A 250 -26.98 8.11 23.21
N VAL A 251 -25.90 8.28 23.98
CA VAL A 251 -25.95 8.32 25.45
C VAL A 251 -25.59 9.70 25.95
N LEU A 252 -26.57 10.38 26.56
CA LEU A 252 -26.37 11.65 27.25
C LEU A 252 -25.79 11.40 28.64
N VAL A 253 -24.54 11.80 28.88
CA VAL A 253 -23.84 11.59 30.16
C VAL A 253 -24.15 12.69 31.15
N LEU A 254 -24.05 13.95 30.73
CA LEU A 254 -24.45 15.10 31.53
C LEU A 254 -25.70 15.71 30.92
N ASN A 255 -26.75 15.87 31.72
CA ASN A 255 -28.00 16.48 31.29
C ASN A 255 -28.33 17.70 32.16
N LYS A 256 -28.07 18.91 31.63
CA LYS A 256 -28.32 20.19 32.31
C LYS A 256 -27.65 20.28 33.69
N LEU A 257 -26.39 19.89 33.79
CA LEU A 257 -25.63 20.01 35.04
C LEU A 257 -25.49 21.50 35.42
N GLN A 258 -25.91 21.84 36.63
CA GLN A 258 -25.69 23.16 37.25
C GLN A 258 -24.91 22.97 38.55
N LEU A 259 -23.74 23.61 38.64
CA LEU A 259 -22.84 23.49 39.79
C LEU A 259 -22.02 24.78 39.92
N SER A 260 -21.90 25.30 41.14
CA SER A 260 -21.07 26.47 41.44
C SER A 260 -20.10 26.12 42.56
N ILE A 261 -18.81 26.42 42.34
CA ILE A 261 -17.70 26.09 43.24
C ILE A 261 -16.95 27.39 43.54
N LYS A 262 -16.96 27.79 44.81
CA LYS A 262 -16.25 29.00 45.26
C LYS A 262 -14.74 28.74 45.35
N SER A 263 -13.96 29.81 45.25
CA SER A 263 -12.50 29.74 45.43
C SER A 263 -12.12 29.11 46.78
N GLY A 264 -11.22 28.12 46.75
CA GLY A 264 -10.76 27.38 47.93
C GLY A 264 -11.73 26.33 48.50
N GLN A 265 -12.94 26.21 47.95
CA GLN A 265 -13.93 25.22 48.38
C GLN A 265 -13.59 23.83 47.84
N ARG A 266 -13.76 22.80 48.67
CA ARG A 266 -13.69 21.39 48.24
C ARG A 266 -15.11 20.82 48.13
N ILE A 267 -15.38 20.12 47.04
CA ILE A 267 -16.64 19.42 46.82
C ILE A 267 -16.36 17.94 46.53
N ALA A 268 -17.32 17.08 46.82
CA ALA A 268 -17.31 15.67 46.44
C ALA A 268 -18.43 15.43 45.44
N LEU A 269 -18.09 14.79 44.31
CA LEU A 269 -19.06 14.25 43.37
C LEU A 269 -19.29 12.80 43.78
N VAL A 270 -20.52 12.47 44.16
CA VAL A 270 -20.94 11.13 44.59
C VAL A 270 -21.86 10.54 43.53
#